data_AF-A0A9C8UKA3-F1
#
_entry.id   AF-A0A9C8UKA3-F1
#
_cell.length_a   1.000
_cell.length_b   1.000
_cell.length_c   1.000
_cell.angle_alpha   90.00
_cell.angle_beta   90.00
_cell.angle_gamma   90.00
#
_symmetry.space_group_name_H-M   'P 1'
#
loop_
_entity.id
_entity.type
_entity.pdbx_description
1 polymer ?
#
loop_
_entity_poly.entity_id
_entity_poly.type
_entity_poly.pdbx_seq_one_letter_code
_entity_poly.pdbx_strand_id
1 'polypeptide(L)'
;MSEWKAKRFWAEAKVVDADGRFTVELDGRAIKTPAKRPLVVPTYEMAKVIATEWQAQEGIINPATMPCTKTANAAIDKVSVQHAEVADMLAAYGDCDLLCYRAEAPQELVERQRVQWDPYLEWAQAKLDARLQPRTGVIHIPQAPDAVEKLTLRTHALNDFQLAAFHDLVSLSGSLVLGFAAAYDAHPMESVWGTSRLDEIWQAEQWGLDDDAEALSAVKKTSFLHAKFMFDLSTLK
;
A
#
# COMPACT_ATOMS: atom_id res chain seq x y z
N MET A 1 -27.86 -6.72 -5.98
CA MET A 1 -28.15 -7.97 -6.71
C MET A 1 -27.30 -9.08 -6.12
N SER A 2 -27.96 -10.20 -5.81
CA SER A 2 -27.54 -11.42 -5.08
C SER A 2 -26.95 -11.24 -3.67
N GLU A 3 -27.83 -11.21 -2.66
CA GLU A 3 -27.52 -11.55 -1.26
C GLU A 3 -27.26 -13.06 -1.09
N TRP A 4 -26.38 -13.64 -1.92
CA TRP A 4 -25.89 -14.99 -1.65
C TRP A 4 -24.87 -14.90 -0.51
N LYS A 5 -25.33 -15.05 0.73
CA LYS A 5 -24.45 -15.17 1.89
C LYS A 5 -23.79 -16.54 1.87
N ALA A 6 -22.58 -16.61 1.32
CA ALA A 6 -21.79 -17.84 1.30
C ALA A 6 -21.53 -18.30 2.74
N LYS A 7 -22.05 -19.48 3.08
CA LYS A 7 -21.83 -20.11 4.38
C LYS A 7 -20.52 -20.89 4.37
N ARG A 8 -19.87 -21.00 5.53
CA ARG A 8 -18.76 -21.93 5.72
C ARG A 8 -19.25 -23.36 5.49
N PHE A 9 -18.60 -24.07 4.58
CA PHE A 9 -18.92 -25.45 4.21
C PHE A 9 -17.72 -26.39 4.34
N TRP A 10 -16.60 -25.91 4.87
CA TRP A 10 -15.36 -26.67 5.03
C TRP A 10 -14.99 -26.86 6.50
N ALA A 11 -14.30 -27.96 6.78
CA ALA A 11 -13.69 -28.23 8.08
C ALA A 11 -12.30 -27.59 8.18
N GLU A 12 -11.48 -27.75 7.15
CA GLU A 12 -10.06 -27.42 7.17
C GLU A 12 -9.63 -26.57 5.97
N ALA A 13 -8.84 -25.52 6.24
CA ALA A 13 -8.13 -24.74 5.24
C ALA A 13 -6.61 -25.05 5.32
N LYS A 14 -6.03 -25.49 4.20
CA LYS A 14 -4.62 -25.89 4.11
C LYS A 14 -3.89 -25.16 3.00
N VAL A 15 -2.61 -24.88 3.23
CA VAL A 15 -1.71 -24.40 2.19
C VAL A 15 -1.20 -25.59 1.39
N VAL A 16 -1.22 -25.48 0.06
CA VAL A 16 -0.78 -26.52 -0.86
C VAL A 16 0.15 -25.89 -1.90
N ASP A 17 1.18 -26.64 -2.31
CA ASP A 17 2.08 -26.25 -3.39
C ASP A 17 1.32 -26.20 -4.72
N ALA A 18 1.62 -25.18 -5.52
CA ALA A 18 1.05 -24.96 -6.84
C ALA A 18 2.16 -24.50 -7.79
N ASP A 19 2.94 -25.44 -8.31
CA ASP A 19 3.99 -25.22 -9.31
C ASP A 19 5.03 -24.17 -8.88
N GLY A 20 5.59 -24.33 -7.66
CA GLY A 20 6.55 -23.38 -7.10
C GLY A 20 5.93 -22.07 -6.60
N ARG A 21 4.59 -22.02 -6.53
CA ARG A 21 3.78 -21.03 -5.80
C ARG A 21 2.89 -21.76 -4.81
N PHE A 22 1.92 -21.05 -4.21
CA PHE A 22 1.07 -21.63 -3.17
C PHE A 22 -0.39 -21.29 -3.40
N THR A 23 -1.27 -22.24 -3.10
CA THR A 23 -2.72 -22.06 -3.05
C THR A 23 -3.25 -22.42 -1.67
N VAL A 24 -4.50 -22.05 -1.41
CA VAL A 24 -5.25 -22.53 -0.26
C VAL A 24 -6.35 -23.48 -0.72
N GLU A 25 -6.44 -24.63 -0.07
CA GLU A 25 -7.49 -25.61 -0.28
C GLU A 25 -8.42 -25.66 0.92
N LEU A 26 -9.73 -25.75 0.66
CA LEU A 26 -10.76 -26.00 1.65
C LEU A 26 -11.25 -27.43 1.48
N ASP A 27 -10.96 -28.31 2.43
CA ASP A 27 -11.21 -29.75 2.36
C ASP A 27 -10.78 -30.38 1.01
N GLY A 28 -9.57 -30.04 0.54
CA GLY A 28 -8.98 -30.55 -0.70
C GLY A 28 -9.45 -29.86 -1.99
N ARG A 29 -10.17 -28.72 -1.88
CA ARG A 29 -10.60 -27.93 -3.03
C ARG A 29 -9.92 -26.57 -3.05
N ALA A 30 -9.09 -26.32 -4.07
CA ALA A 30 -8.45 -25.03 -4.27
C ALA A 30 -9.47 -23.89 -4.40
N ILE A 31 -9.24 -22.82 -3.63
CA ILE A 31 -10.10 -21.64 -3.67
C ILE A 31 -9.85 -20.81 -4.92
N LYS A 32 -10.87 -20.03 -5.27
CA LYS A 32 -10.85 -19.15 -6.44
C LYS A 32 -11.21 -17.73 -6.03
N THR A 33 -10.73 -16.79 -6.82
CA THR A 33 -11.10 -15.39 -6.72
C THR A 33 -12.57 -15.19 -7.13
N PRO A 34 -13.19 -14.04 -6.80
CA PRO A 34 -14.53 -13.69 -7.29
C PRO A 34 -14.65 -13.73 -8.82
N ALA A 35 -13.59 -13.40 -9.57
CA ALA A 35 -13.56 -13.56 -11.03
C ALA A 35 -13.33 -15.01 -11.50
N LYS A 36 -13.44 -16.00 -10.60
CA LYS A 36 -13.27 -17.44 -10.85
C LYS A 36 -11.86 -17.85 -11.29
N ARG A 37 -10.85 -17.03 -11.02
CA ARG A 37 -9.44 -17.36 -11.28
C ARG A 37 -8.87 -18.17 -10.11
N PRO A 38 -7.90 -19.06 -10.33
CA PRO A 38 -7.20 -19.73 -9.23
C PRO A 38 -6.55 -18.71 -8.29
N LEU A 39 -6.74 -18.87 -6.97
CA LEU A 39 -6.03 -18.04 -5.98
C LEU A 39 -4.66 -18.67 -5.74
N VAL A 40 -3.67 -18.22 -6.50
CA VAL A 40 -2.28 -18.68 -6.38
C VAL A 40 -1.40 -17.49 -6.02
N VAL A 41 -0.69 -17.58 -4.90
CA VAL A 41 0.12 -16.50 -4.32
C VAL A 41 1.62 -16.85 -4.33
N PRO A 42 2.52 -15.85 -4.34
CA PRO A 42 3.94 -16.07 -4.61
C PRO A 42 4.70 -16.74 -3.45
N THR A 43 4.22 -16.64 -2.21
CA THR A 43 4.94 -17.14 -1.03
C THR A 43 4.07 -18.01 -0.14
N TYR A 44 4.72 -18.92 0.58
CA TYR A 44 4.05 -19.79 1.55
C TYR A 44 3.43 -18.99 2.70
N GLU A 45 4.14 -17.97 3.21
CA GLU A 45 3.64 -17.14 4.32
C GLU A 45 2.37 -16.38 3.93
N MET A 46 2.31 -15.86 2.69
CA MET A 46 1.09 -15.23 2.19
C MET A 46 -0.08 -16.22 2.13
N ALA A 47 0.15 -17.43 1.62
CA ALA A 47 -0.89 -18.47 1.57
C ALA A 47 -1.33 -18.90 2.96
N LYS A 48 -0.40 -19.00 3.91
CA LYS A 48 -0.67 -19.39 5.31
C LYS A 48 -1.55 -18.38 6.03
N VAL A 49 -1.29 -17.08 5.84
CA VAL A 49 -2.15 -16.03 6.41
C VAL A 49 -3.55 -16.08 5.80
N ILE A 50 -3.66 -16.24 4.47
CA ILE A 50 -4.94 -16.42 3.79
C ILE A 50 -5.67 -17.66 4.33
N ALA A 51 -4.99 -18.82 4.44
CA ALA A 51 -5.57 -20.03 5.00
C ALA A 51 -6.08 -19.82 6.43
N THR A 52 -5.37 -19.02 7.24
CA THR A 52 -5.80 -18.65 8.59
C THR A 52 -7.08 -17.83 8.58
N GLU A 53 -7.22 -16.84 7.68
CA GLU A 53 -8.46 -16.06 7.53
C GLU A 53 -9.66 -16.96 7.15
N TRP A 54 -9.45 -17.90 6.23
CA TRP A 54 -10.47 -18.88 5.85
C TRP A 54 -10.80 -19.86 6.98
N GLN A 55 -9.78 -20.32 7.73
CA GLN A 55 -9.98 -21.21 8.88
C GLN A 55 -10.70 -20.52 10.04
N ALA A 56 -10.64 -19.19 10.14
CA ALA A 56 -11.28 -18.42 11.20
C ALA A 56 -12.75 -18.06 10.92
N GLN A 57 -13.27 -18.31 9.71
CA GLN A 57 -14.66 -17.97 9.39
C GLN A 57 -15.67 -18.86 10.13
N GLU A 58 -16.76 -18.30 10.62
CA GLU A 58 -17.82 -19.05 11.28
C GLU A 58 -19.19 -18.72 10.67
N GLY A 59 -20.02 -19.74 10.44
CA GLY A 59 -21.38 -19.55 9.92
C GLY A 59 -21.40 -18.95 8.51
N ILE A 60 -21.49 -17.62 8.41
CA ILE A 60 -21.50 -16.86 7.14
C ILE A 60 -20.15 -16.19 6.96
N ILE A 61 -19.55 -16.36 5.77
CA ILE A 61 -18.27 -15.72 5.43
C ILE A 61 -18.40 -14.20 5.56
N ASN A 62 -17.50 -13.59 6.31
CA ASN A 62 -17.43 -12.15 6.50
C ASN A 62 -16.18 -11.57 5.81
N PRO A 63 -16.31 -10.96 4.62
CA PRO A 63 -15.17 -10.36 3.91
C PRO A 63 -14.44 -9.27 4.70
N ALA A 64 -15.08 -8.63 5.68
CA ALA A 64 -14.45 -7.61 6.51
C ALA A 64 -13.37 -8.18 7.44
N THR A 65 -13.41 -9.49 7.73
CA THR A 65 -12.38 -10.20 8.53
C THR A 65 -11.37 -10.95 7.67
N MET A 66 -11.36 -10.69 6.35
CA MET A 66 -10.47 -11.36 5.38
C MET A 66 -9.68 -10.37 4.51
N PRO A 67 -8.98 -9.39 5.11
CA PRO A 67 -8.29 -8.34 4.36
C PRO A 67 -7.15 -8.86 3.46
N CYS A 68 -6.43 -9.93 3.86
CA CYS A 68 -5.35 -10.52 3.05
C CYS A 68 -5.92 -11.22 1.83
N THR A 69 -7.00 -11.99 1.99
CA THR A 69 -7.74 -12.62 0.90
C THR A 69 -8.29 -11.56 -0.06
N LYS A 70 -8.86 -10.47 0.45
CA LYS A 70 -9.34 -9.34 -0.38
C LYS A 70 -8.22 -8.72 -1.21
N THR A 71 -7.05 -8.52 -0.62
CA THR A 71 -5.89 -7.93 -1.31
C THR A 71 -5.34 -8.88 -2.38
N ALA A 72 -5.21 -10.17 -2.06
CA ALA A 72 -4.79 -11.20 -3.03
C ALA A 72 -5.77 -11.31 -4.21
N ASN A 73 -7.08 -11.24 -3.94
CA ASN A 73 -8.10 -11.20 -4.99
C ASN A 73 -7.95 -9.96 -5.88
N ALA A 74 -7.68 -8.78 -5.31
CA ALA A 74 -7.47 -7.56 -6.09
C ALA A 74 -6.20 -7.65 -6.96
N ALA A 75 -5.11 -8.19 -6.41
CA ALA A 75 -3.87 -8.43 -7.16
C ALA A 75 -4.13 -9.34 -8.38
N ILE A 76 -4.81 -10.47 -8.16
CA ILE A 76 -5.09 -11.44 -9.22
C ILE A 76 -6.13 -10.87 -10.19
N ASP A 77 -7.29 -10.41 -9.74
CA ASP A 77 -8.40 -10.09 -10.63
C ASP A 77 -8.25 -8.74 -11.34
N LYS A 78 -7.55 -7.78 -10.74
CA LYS A 78 -7.41 -6.42 -11.29
C LYS A 78 -5.98 -6.11 -11.70
N VAL A 79 -5.03 -6.20 -10.77
CA VAL A 79 -3.66 -5.71 -11.00
C VAL A 79 -2.94 -6.55 -12.05
N SER A 80 -3.05 -7.89 -12.03
CA SER A 80 -2.40 -8.73 -13.06
C SER A 80 -2.89 -8.49 -14.48
N VAL A 81 -4.08 -7.88 -14.64
CA VAL A 81 -4.66 -7.55 -15.95
C VAL A 81 -4.29 -6.13 -16.38
N GLN A 82 -4.15 -5.22 -15.41
CA GLN A 82 -3.93 -3.77 -15.63
C GLN A 82 -2.61 -3.32 -14.96
N HIS A 83 -1.58 -4.17 -15.01
CA HIS A 83 -0.38 -3.97 -14.21
C HIS A 83 0.32 -2.67 -14.60
N ALA A 84 0.52 -2.47 -15.90
CA ALA A 84 1.15 -1.27 -16.43
C ALA A 84 0.34 0.00 -16.10
N GLU A 85 -0.98 -0.04 -16.26
CA GLU A 85 -1.84 1.12 -15.97
C GLU A 85 -1.84 1.49 -14.48
N VAL A 86 -1.85 0.50 -13.59
CA VAL A 86 -1.73 0.73 -12.15
C VAL A 86 -0.34 1.26 -11.81
N ALA A 87 0.72 0.70 -12.41
CA ALA A 87 2.09 1.16 -12.18
C ALA A 87 2.30 2.60 -12.68
N ASP A 88 1.78 2.96 -13.85
CA ASP A 88 1.84 4.32 -14.40
C ASP A 88 1.07 5.30 -13.52
N MET A 89 -0.12 4.93 -13.06
CA MET A 89 -0.93 5.76 -12.16
C MET A 89 -0.18 6.04 -10.85
N LEU A 90 0.47 5.04 -10.26
CA LEU A 90 1.27 5.22 -9.04
C LEU A 90 2.57 5.97 -9.31
N ALA A 91 3.23 5.73 -10.44
CA ALA A 91 4.44 6.44 -10.83
C ALA A 91 4.20 7.94 -11.06
N ALA A 92 3.00 8.32 -11.52
CA ALA A 92 2.60 9.72 -11.70
C ALA A 92 2.67 10.54 -10.40
N TYR A 93 2.52 9.90 -9.23
CA TYR A 93 2.74 10.57 -7.94
C TYR A 93 4.16 11.09 -7.79
N GLY A 94 5.16 10.55 -8.49
CA GLY A 94 6.54 11.05 -8.43
C GLY A 94 6.70 12.48 -8.96
N ASP A 95 5.84 12.91 -9.88
CA ASP A 95 5.85 14.27 -10.44
C ASP A 95 5.05 15.27 -9.56
N CYS A 96 4.09 14.75 -8.79
CA CYS A 96 3.24 15.52 -7.88
C CYS A 96 3.31 15.08 -6.40
N ASP A 97 4.47 14.59 -5.95
CA ASP A 97 4.63 13.95 -4.64
C ASP A 97 4.39 14.91 -3.48
N LEU A 98 3.65 14.50 -2.44
CA LEU A 98 3.40 15.28 -1.21
C LEU A 98 4.66 15.96 -0.69
N LEU A 99 5.79 15.26 -0.65
CA LEU A 99 7.04 15.77 -0.09
C LEU A 99 7.64 16.93 -0.90
N CYS A 100 7.17 17.16 -2.12
CA CYS A 100 7.66 18.20 -3.01
C CYS A 100 6.84 19.50 -2.93
N TYR A 101 5.64 19.51 -2.33
CA TYR A 101 4.82 20.73 -2.24
C TYR A 101 4.81 21.25 -0.81
N ARG A 102 5.60 22.30 -0.58
CA ARG A 102 5.83 22.87 0.75
C ARG A 102 4.91 24.06 1.02
N ALA A 103 4.55 24.23 2.28
CA ALA A 103 3.88 25.42 2.76
C ALA A 103 4.77 26.66 2.55
N GLU A 104 4.13 27.81 2.32
CA GLU A 104 4.82 29.11 2.28
C GLU A 104 4.81 29.81 3.64
N ALA A 105 3.86 29.44 4.50
CA ALA A 105 3.65 29.99 5.83
C ALA A 105 2.76 29.03 6.66
N PRO A 106 2.77 29.13 7.99
CA PRO A 106 3.71 29.94 8.80
C PRO A 106 5.11 29.31 8.86
N GLN A 107 6.12 30.08 9.25
CA GLN A 107 7.53 29.67 9.21
C GLN A 107 7.80 28.39 10.02
N GLU A 108 7.06 28.20 11.11
CA GLU A 108 7.13 27.01 11.96
C GLU A 108 6.73 25.74 11.19
N LEU A 109 5.68 25.81 10.35
CA LEU A 109 5.26 24.70 9.52
C LEU A 109 6.28 24.42 8.41
N VAL A 110 6.81 25.47 7.77
CA VAL A 110 7.85 25.35 6.74
C VAL A 110 9.07 24.61 7.30
N GLU A 111 9.54 25.02 8.47
CA GLU A 111 10.70 24.40 9.12
C GLU A 111 10.40 22.95 9.55
N ARG A 112 9.19 22.66 10.04
CA ARG A 112 8.81 21.30 10.42
C ARG A 112 8.72 20.37 9.20
N GLN A 113 8.15 20.84 8.09
CA GLN A 113 8.15 20.12 6.82
C GLN A 113 9.58 19.88 6.33
N ARG A 114 10.45 20.89 6.38
CA ARG A 114 11.86 20.75 6.03
C ARG A 114 12.55 19.66 6.84
N VAL A 115 12.46 19.72 8.16
CA VAL A 115 13.11 18.76 9.07
C VAL A 115 12.59 17.33 8.88
N GLN A 116 11.31 17.14 8.61
CA GLN A 116 10.72 15.81 8.51
C GLN A 116 10.72 15.22 7.09
N TRP A 117 10.58 16.05 6.04
CA TRP A 117 10.42 15.57 4.66
C TRP A 117 11.73 15.52 3.89
N ASP A 118 12.69 16.42 4.16
CA ASP A 118 13.98 16.43 3.46
C ASP A 118 14.76 15.11 3.61
N PRO A 119 14.78 14.44 4.79
CA PRO A 119 15.45 13.14 4.92
C PRO A 119 14.91 12.06 3.96
N TYR A 120 13.61 12.09 3.64
CA TYR A 120 13.01 11.15 2.70
C TYR A 120 13.37 11.48 1.25
N LEU A 121 13.50 12.76 0.89
CA LEU A 121 13.97 13.17 -0.43
C LEU A 121 15.46 12.87 -0.62
N GLU A 122 16.28 13.06 0.41
CA GLU A 122 17.68 12.65 0.44
C GLU A 122 17.81 11.14 0.30
N TRP A 123 16.97 10.39 1.01
CA TRP A 123 16.90 8.93 0.89
C TRP A 123 16.48 8.50 -0.52
N ALA A 124 15.49 9.15 -1.13
CA ALA A 124 15.06 8.87 -2.50
C ALA A 124 16.21 9.08 -3.49
N GLN A 125 16.99 10.15 -3.33
CA GLN A 125 18.20 10.35 -4.13
C GLN A 125 19.24 9.25 -3.87
N ALA A 126 19.51 8.91 -2.62
CA ALA A 126 20.58 7.97 -2.28
C ALA A 126 20.26 6.51 -2.62
N LYS A 127 18.99 6.09 -2.55
CA LYS A 127 18.55 4.70 -2.71
C LYS A 127 17.77 4.44 -3.99
N LEU A 128 16.97 5.39 -4.44
CA LEU A 128 16.18 5.28 -5.66
C LEU A 128 16.84 5.98 -6.85
N ASP A 129 17.95 6.69 -6.62
CA ASP A 129 18.64 7.52 -7.62
C ASP A 129 17.71 8.57 -8.24
N ALA A 130 16.72 9.02 -7.47
CA ALA A 130 15.69 9.96 -7.92
C ALA A 130 15.74 11.25 -7.10
N ARG A 131 16.29 12.31 -7.70
CA ARG A 131 16.36 13.63 -7.07
C ARG A 131 15.10 14.42 -7.36
N LEU A 132 14.15 14.41 -6.43
CA LEU A 132 12.99 15.29 -6.50
C LEU A 132 13.31 16.65 -5.88
N GLN A 133 12.68 17.69 -6.40
CA GLN A 133 12.90 19.07 -6.00
C GLN A 133 11.67 19.61 -5.26
N PRO A 134 11.83 20.05 -3.99
CA PRO A 134 10.81 20.80 -3.30
C PRO A 134 10.45 22.10 -4.05
N ARG A 135 9.19 22.47 -3.93
CA ARG A 135 8.56 23.67 -4.49
C ARG A 135 7.70 24.30 -3.40
N THR A 136 7.42 25.59 -3.54
CA THR A 136 6.46 26.32 -2.71
C THR A 136 5.34 26.84 -3.60
N GLY A 137 4.15 26.96 -3.02
CA GLY A 137 2.97 27.49 -3.70
C GLY A 137 2.18 26.42 -4.47
N VAL A 138 1.17 26.87 -5.21
CA VAL A 138 0.16 26.00 -5.84
C VAL A 138 0.43 25.71 -7.33
N ILE A 139 1.47 26.31 -7.91
CA ILE A 139 1.78 26.16 -9.32
C ILE A 139 2.60 24.88 -9.51
N HIS A 140 2.04 23.91 -10.21
CA HIS A 140 2.74 22.69 -10.59
C HIS A 140 3.92 23.00 -11.53
N ILE A 141 5.09 22.46 -11.19
CA ILE A 141 6.30 22.48 -12.02
C ILE A 141 6.78 21.04 -12.13
N PRO A 142 6.96 20.51 -13.35
CA PRO A 142 7.43 19.14 -13.55
C PRO A 142 8.77 18.88 -12.85
N GLN A 143 8.93 17.67 -12.35
CA GLN A 143 10.19 17.13 -11.87
C GLN A 143 11.12 16.83 -13.04
N ALA A 144 12.39 16.54 -12.73
CA ALA A 144 13.34 16.14 -13.76
C ALA A 144 12.86 14.84 -14.43
N PRO A 145 12.81 14.76 -15.78
CA PRO A 145 12.32 13.57 -16.47
C PRO A 145 13.08 12.29 -16.09
N ASP A 146 14.38 12.38 -15.79
CA ASP A 146 15.20 11.24 -15.39
C ASP A 146 14.79 10.66 -14.03
N ALA A 147 14.45 11.51 -13.06
CA ALA A 147 13.99 11.10 -11.73
C ALA A 147 12.62 10.42 -11.82
N VAL A 148 11.70 10.99 -12.61
CA VAL A 148 10.38 10.41 -12.85
C VAL A 148 10.50 9.06 -13.57
N GLU A 149 11.35 8.95 -14.59
CA GLU A 149 11.59 7.70 -15.31
C GLU A 149 12.15 6.60 -14.37
N LYS A 150 13.12 6.94 -13.52
CA LYS A 150 13.70 5.98 -12.55
C LYS A 150 12.68 5.47 -11.53
N LEU A 151 11.77 6.33 -11.07
CA LEU A 151 10.69 5.93 -10.17
C LEU A 151 9.65 5.08 -10.92
N THR A 152 9.31 5.46 -12.15
CA THR A 152 8.40 4.70 -13.02
C THR A 152 8.91 3.28 -13.23
N LEU A 153 10.17 3.13 -13.65
CA LEU A 153 10.79 1.81 -13.86
C LEU A 153 10.77 0.94 -12.60
N ARG A 154 10.97 1.53 -11.41
CA ARG A 154 10.91 0.81 -10.14
C ARG A 154 9.49 0.36 -9.80
N THR A 155 8.50 1.21 -10.02
CA THR A 155 7.09 0.86 -9.78
C THR A 155 6.65 -0.27 -10.72
N HIS A 156 7.04 -0.20 -11.99
CA HIS A 156 6.78 -1.27 -12.98
C HIS A 156 7.51 -2.58 -12.67
N ALA A 157 8.62 -2.54 -11.92
CA ALA A 157 9.35 -3.74 -11.54
C ALA A 157 8.67 -4.53 -10.39
N LEU A 158 7.70 -3.94 -9.68
CA LEU A 158 6.95 -4.64 -8.64
C LEU A 158 6.06 -5.73 -9.25
N ASN A 159 6.00 -6.91 -8.62
CA ASN A 159 5.06 -7.94 -9.07
C ASN A 159 3.60 -7.56 -8.75
N ASP A 160 2.61 -8.25 -9.32
CA ASP A 160 1.18 -7.94 -9.15
C ASP A 160 0.72 -7.80 -7.68
N PHE A 161 1.27 -8.63 -6.79
CA PHE A 161 0.91 -8.62 -5.37
C PHE A 161 1.60 -7.49 -4.62
N GLN A 162 2.87 -7.25 -4.92
CA GLN A 162 3.61 -6.09 -4.42
C GLN A 162 2.93 -4.80 -4.87
N LEU A 163 2.58 -4.67 -6.15
CA LEU A 163 1.95 -3.48 -6.72
C LEU A 163 0.55 -3.24 -6.14
N ALA A 164 -0.24 -4.30 -5.92
CA ALA A 164 -1.54 -4.20 -5.26
C ALA A 164 -1.43 -3.64 -3.83
N ALA A 165 -0.42 -4.07 -3.07
CA ALA A 165 -0.15 -3.55 -1.73
C ALA A 165 0.44 -2.13 -1.78
N PHE A 166 1.37 -1.89 -2.71
CA PHE A 166 2.06 -0.62 -2.91
C PHE A 166 1.10 0.51 -3.28
N HIS A 167 0.03 0.20 -4.01
CA HIS A 167 -1.06 1.14 -4.29
C HIS A 167 -1.57 1.86 -3.04
N ASP A 168 -1.86 1.10 -1.98
CA ASP A 168 -2.40 1.66 -0.73
C ASP A 168 -1.31 2.43 0.04
N LEU A 169 -0.04 1.99 -0.02
CA LEU A 169 1.07 2.74 0.55
C LEU A 169 1.20 4.14 -0.07
N VAL A 170 1.10 4.25 -1.39
CA VAL A 170 1.22 5.54 -2.10
C VAL A 170 -0.05 6.38 -1.92
N SER A 171 -1.22 5.79 -2.17
CA SER A 171 -2.48 6.54 -2.19
C SER A 171 -2.91 7.06 -0.81
N LEU A 172 -2.65 6.31 0.26
CA LEU A 172 -2.99 6.72 1.63
C LEU A 172 -2.03 7.77 2.20
N SER A 173 -0.75 7.70 1.81
CA SER A 173 0.27 8.68 2.22
C SER A 173 0.31 9.91 1.32
N GLY A 174 -0.23 9.83 0.10
CA GLY A 174 -0.12 10.87 -0.92
C GLY A 174 1.27 11.00 -1.54
N SER A 175 2.16 10.02 -1.33
CA SER A 175 3.57 10.11 -1.71
C SER A 175 4.10 8.80 -2.26
N LEU A 176 4.68 8.86 -3.46
CA LEU A 176 5.41 7.74 -4.05
C LEU A 176 6.70 7.46 -3.26
N VAL A 177 7.38 8.52 -2.82
CA VAL A 177 8.60 8.41 -2.01
C VAL A 177 8.31 7.73 -0.68
N LEU A 178 7.26 8.14 0.05
CA LEU A 178 6.88 7.48 1.30
C LEU A 178 6.39 6.05 1.05
N GLY A 179 5.71 5.79 -0.07
CA GLY A 179 5.37 4.44 -0.49
C GLY A 179 6.59 3.53 -0.62
N PHE A 180 7.64 3.99 -1.32
CA PHE A 180 8.90 3.26 -1.44
C PHE A 180 9.65 3.17 -0.10
N ALA A 181 9.65 4.25 0.70
CA ALA A 181 10.29 4.25 2.01
C ALA A 181 9.65 3.22 2.95
N ALA A 182 8.32 3.08 2.91
CA ALA A 182 7.60 2.02 3.59
C ALA A 182 8.00 0.65 3.02
N ALA A 183 7.88 0.44 1.72
CA ALA A 183 8.14 -0.84 1.06
C ALA A 183 9.57 -1.38 1.30
N TYR A 184 10.57 -0.50 1.43
CA TYR A 184 11.98 -0.87 1.60
C TYR A 184 12.49 -0.69 3.04
N ASP A 185 11.59 -0.55 4.02
CA ASP A 185 11.93 -0.40 5.44
C ASP A 185 12.97 0.72 5.69
N ALA A 186 12.87 1.81 4.95
CA ALA A 186 13.79 2.95 5.06
C ALA A 186 13.75 3.59 6.45
N HIS A 187 12.55 3.61 7.04
CA HIS A 187 12.25 4.12 8.36
C HIS A 187 11.17 3.26 9.03
N PRO A 188 11.02 3.32 10.37
CA PRO A 188 9.91 2.67 11.05
C PRO A 188 8.56 3.08 10.44
N MET A 189 7.67 2.12 10.23
CA MET A 189 6.38 2.36 9.58
C MET A 189 5.54 3.46 10.23
N GLU A 190 5.60 3.55 11.56
CA GLU A 190 4.97 4.62 12.33
C GLU A 190 5.51 6.01 11.98
N SER A 191 6.81 6.12 11.75
CA SER A 191 7.45 7.37 11.31
C SER A 191 7.04 7.73 9.89
N VAL A 192 6.97 6.75 8.97
CA VAL A 192 6.53 6.99 7.58
C VAL A 192 5.08 7.48 7.56
N TRP A 193 4.19 6.82 8.30
CA TRP A 193 2.80 7.25 8.41
C TRP A 193 2.68 8.64 9.01
N GLY A 194 3.35 8.90 10.15
CA GLY A 194 3.34 10.22 10.79
C GLY A 194 3.85 11.34 9.88
N THR A 195 4.87 11.05 9.07
CA THR A 195 5.44 12.00 8.09
C THR A 195 4.39 12.43 7.06
N SER A 196 3.56 11.50 6.58
CA SER A 196 2.48 11.80 5.63
C SER A 196 1.33 12.63 6.22
N ARG A 197 1.23 12.70 7.55
CA ARG A 197 0.18 13.40 8.31
C ARG A 197 0.66 14.69 8.95
N LEU A 198 1.84 15.15 8.59
CA LEU A 198 2.48 16.29 9.23
C LEU A 198 1.59 17.54 9.24
N ASP A 199 0.96 17.84 8.10
CA ASP A 199 0.15 19.04 7.96
C ASP A 199 -1.13 18.94 8.80
N GLU A 200 -1.84 17.81 8.77
CA GLU A 200 -3.03 17.60 9.60
C GLU A 200 -2.71 17.57 11.10
N ILE A 201 -1.59 16.95 11.48
CA ILE A 201 -1.12 16.97 12.87
C ILE A 201 -0.85 18.41 13.31
N TRP A 202 -0.17 19.20 12.48
CA TRP A 202 0.08 20.60 12.78
C TRP A 202 -1.22 21.40 12.90
N GLN A 203 -2.19 21.19 11.99
CA GLN A 203 -3.50 21.86 12.05
C GLN A 203 -4.27 21.51 13.32
N ALA A 204 -4.27 20.23 13.73
CA ALA A 204 -4.90 19.78 14.96
C ALA A 204 -4.22 20.37 16.21
N GLU A 205 -2.90 20.53 16.21
CA GLU A 205 -2.17 21.21 17.28
C GLU A 205 -2.54 22.71 17.38
N GLN A 206 -2.83 23.37 16.25
CA GLN A 206 -3.20 24.80 16.26
C GLN A 206 -4.67 25.06 16.61
N TRP A 207 -5.58 24.20 16.14
CA TRP A 207 -7.02 24.48 16.16
C TRP A 207 -7.84 23.46 16.93
N GLY A 208 -7.19 22.47 17.55
CA GLY A 208 -7.84 21.40 18.28
C GLY A 208 -8.09 20.17 17.42
N LEU A 209 -8.32 19.05 18.09
CA LEU A 209 -8.61 17.77 17.46
C LEU A 209 -10.03 17.76 16.89
N ASP A 210 -10.17 17.11 15.74
CA ASP A 210 -11.45 16.75 15.14
C ASP A 210 -11.61 15.22 15.27
N ASP A 211 -12.60 14.79 16.04
CA ASP A 211 -12.83 13.37 16.35
C ASP A 211 -13.12 12.54 15.09
N ASP A 212 -13.81 13.11 14.09
CA ASP A 212 -14.10 12.43 12.83
C ASP A 212 -12.83 12.29 11.98
N ALA A 213 -11.99 13.34 11.95
CA ALA A 213 -10.70 13.30 11.27
C ALA A 213 -9.74 12.28 11.90
N GLU A 214 -9.71 12.20 13.24
CA GLU A 214 -8.88 11.25 13.98
C GLU A 214 -9.34 9.80 13.74
N ALA A 215 -10.66 9.55 13.81
CA ALA A 215 -11.21 8.24 13.51
C ALA A 215 -10.89 7.79 12.08
N LEU A 216 -10.98 8.70 11.10
CA LEU A 216 -10.61 8.41 9.72
C LEU A 216 -9.10 8.16 9.57
N SER A 217 -8.26 8.93 10.27
CA SER A 217 -6.80 8.76 10.30
C SER A 217 -6.42 7.37 10.84
N ALA A 218 -7.07 6.90 11.91
CA ALA A 218 -6.83 5.58 12.48
C ALA A 218 -7.19 4.43 11.51
N VAL A 219 -8.30 4.56 10.76
CA VAL A 219 -8.69 3.60 9.73
C VAL A 219 -7.69 3.58 8.57
N LYS A 220 -7.25 4.76 8.10
CA LYS A 220 -6.23 4.86 7.06
C LYS A 220 -4.89 4.29 7.52
N LYS A 221 -4.48 4.56 8.76
CA LYS A 221 -3.28 3.99 9.37
C LYS A 221 -3.32 2.47 9.39
N THR A 222 -4.44 1.89 9.83
CA THR A 222 -4.63 0.43 9.83
C THR A 222 -4.50 -0.14 8.42
N SER A 223 -5.07 0.55 7.42
CA SER A 223 -4.99 0.15 6.01
C SER A 223 -3.56 0.26 5.47
N PHE A 224 -2.81 1.30 5.86
CA PHE A 224 -1.41 1.52 5.48
C PHE A 224 -0.48 0.44 6.07
N LEU A 225 -0.70 0.07 7.34
CA LEU A 225 0.04 -1.02 7.98
C LEU A 225 -0.30 -2.38 7.36
N HIS A 226 -1.58 -2.63 7.04
CA HIS A 226 -2.01 -3.81 6.31
C HIS A 226 -1.34 -3.90 4.93
N ALA A 227 -1.27 -2.78 4.21
CA ALA A 227 -0.60 -2.70 2.92
C ALA A 227 0.89 -3.09 3.03
N LYS A 228 1.62 -2.57 4.02
CA LYS A 228 3.02 -3.00 4.27
C LYS A 228 3.11 -4.48 4.57
N PHE A 229 2.25 -4.99 5.44
CA PHE A 229 2.22 -6.41 5.78
C PHE A 229 2.01 -7.29 4.53
N MET A 230 1.08 -6.91 3.65
CA MET A 230 0.85 -7.62 2.39
C MET A 230 2.04 -7.53 1.43
N PHE A 231 2.70 -6.37 1.35
CA PHE A 231 3.91 -6.18 0.55
C PHE A 231 5.02 -7.14 1.01
N ASP A 232 5.25 -7.22 2.32
CA ASP A 232 6.26 -8.11 2.91
C ASP A 232 5.95 -9.59 2.67
N LEU A 233 4.68 -9.98 2.84
CA LEU A 233 4.24 -11.34 2.55
C LEU A 233 4.46 -11.70 1.07
N SER A 234 4.33 -10.75 0.16
CA SER A 234 4.51 -10.98 -1.28
C SER A 234 5.96 -11.00 -1.75
N THR A 235 6.91 -10.66 -0.88
CA THR A 235 8.33 -10.55 -1.20
C THR A 235 9.05 -11.86 -0.85
N LEU A 236 9.73 -12.45 -1.84
CA LEU A 236 10.59 -13.62 -1.62
C LEU A 236 11.79 -13.20 -0.78
N LYS A 237 12.04 -13.94 0.31
CA LYS A 237 13.22 -13.75 1.18
C LYS A 237 14.39 -14.59 0.72
#